data_AF-A0A3D4D3U4-F1
#
_entry.id   AF-A0A3D4D3U4-F1
#
_cell.length_a   1.000
_cell.length_b   1.000
_cell.length_c   1.000
_cell.angle_alpha   90.00
_cell.angle_beta   90.00
_cell.angle_gamma   90.00
#
_symmetry.space_group_name_H-M   'P 1'
#
loop_
_entity.id
_entity.type
_entity.pdbx_description
1 polymer ?
#
loop_
_entity_poly.entity_id
_entity_poly.type
_entity_poly.pdbx_seq_one_letter_code
_entity_poly.pdbx_strand_id
1 'polypeptide(L)'
;EPGMERVFWEVGANWAGRDPEAALNWASSLPEGENRQVGMRGSLNSWARRDPTAAGEYLQEMPASPMRDAAVAGYSTHVVWEDPTAAMSWAESIASPEQRQEVMVEVARSWRRKGGQGLPEWLSGSGLSADVQESIMSSRDRRRR
;
A
#
# COMPACT_ATOMS: atom_id res chain seq x y z
N GLU A 1 15.04 -7.55 -14.91
CA GLU A 1 15.42 -6.16 -15.25
C GLU A 1 14.57 -5.20 -14.42
N PRO A 2 15.16 -4.24 -13.69
CA PRO A 2 14.46 -3.34 -12.74
C PRO A 2 13.50 -2.31 -13.38
N GLY A 3 13.01 -2.57 -14.59
CA GLY A 3 12.02 -1.75 -15.30
C GLY A 3 10.67 -2.44 -15.53
N MET A 4 10.62 -3.78 -15.52
CA MET A 4 9.39 -4.52 -15.85
C MET A 4 8.32 -4.32 -14.79
N GLU A 5 8.68 -4.35 -13.51
CA GLU A 5 7.75 -4.13 -12.40
C GLU A 5 7.01 -2.79 -12.54
N ARG A 6 7.76 -1.73 -12.89
CA ARG A 6 7.17 -0.40 -13.14
C ARG A 6 6.12 -0.45 -14.25
N VAL A 7 6.35 -1.21 -15.32
CA VAL A 7 5.37 -1.37 -16.41
C VAL A 7 4.10 -2.04 -15.91
N PHE A 8 4.21 -3.11 -15.11
CA PHE A 8 3.02 -3.78 -14.56
C PHE A 8 2.22 -2.88 -13.64
N TRP A 9 2.89 -2.07 -12.80
CA TRP A 9 2.22 -1.05 -12.00
C TRP A 9 1.46 -0.05 -12.89
N GLU A 10 2.11 0.49 -13.91
CA GLU A 10 1.54 1.51 -14.79
C GLU A 10 0.35 0.98 -15.60
N VAL A 11 0.44 -0.25 -16.12
CA VAL A 11 -0.67 -0.90 -16.83
C VAL A 11 -1.86 -1.12 -15.90
N GLY A 12 -1.63 -1.69 -14.71
CA GLY A 12 -2.69 -1.91 -13.73
C GLY A 12 -3.36 -0.61 -13.31
N ALA A 13 -2.57 0.40 -12.96
CA ALA A 13 -3.09 1.70 -12.55
C ALA A 13 -3.86 2.42 -13.68
N ASN A 14 -3.38 2.37 -14.92
CA ASN A 14 -4.04 3.01 -16.05
C ASN A 14 -5.38 2.33 -16.37
N TRP A 15 -5.40 1.00 -16.41
CA TRP A 15 -6.61 0.25 -16.69
C TRP A 15 -7.64 0.46 -15.58
N ALA A 16 -7.22 0.38 -14.32
CA ALA A 16 -8.12 0.56 -13.18
C ALA A 16 -8.77 1.95 -13.11
N GLY A 17 -8.16 2.97 -13.71
CA GLY A 17 -8.78 4.29 -13.85
C GLY A 17 -10.06 4.28 -14.71
N ARG A 18 -10.22 3.27 -15.58
CA ARG A 18 -11.39 3.08 -16.46
C ARG A 18 -12.27 1.94 -15.99
N ASP A 19 -11.66 0.80 -15.72
CA ASP A 19 -12.31 -0.45 -15.34
C ASP A 19 -11.45 -1.16 -14.28
N PRO A 20 -11.73 -0.94 -12.98
CA PRO A 20 -10.96 -1.52 -11.90
C PRO A 20 -11.04 -3.04 -11.89
N GLU A 21 -12.22 -3.63 -12.02
CA GLU A 21 -12.39 -5.09 -11.99
C GLU A 21 -11.61 -5.77 -13.11
N ALA A 22 -11.66 -5.22 -14.34
CA ALA A 22 -10.88 -5.75 -15.44
C ALA A 22 -9.36 -5.66 -15.20
N ALA A 23 -8.88 -4.57 -14.58
CA ALA A 23 -7.47 -4.42 -14.22
C ALA A 23 -7.03 -5.43 -13.15
N LEU A 24 -7.90 -5.79 -12.21
CA LEU A 24 -7.63 -6.80 -11.19
C LEU A 24 -7.64 -8.22 -11.77
N ASN A 25 -8.58 -8.49 -12.68
CA ASN A 25 -8.63 -9.74 -13.43
C ASN A 25 -7.37 -9.93 -14.28
N TRP A 26 -6.93 -8.87 -14.96
CA TRP A 26 -5.66 -8.87 -15.70
C TRP A 26 -4.47 -9.15 -14.79
N ALA A 27 -4.34 -8.41 -13.68
CA ALA A 27 -3.25 -8.61 -12.73
C ALA A 27 -3.24 -10.06 -12.22
N SER A 28 -4.40 -10.63 -11.92
CA SER A 28 -4.56 -12.02 -11.48
C SER A 28 -4.20 -13.05 -12.56
N SER A 29 -4.33 -12.70 -13.84
CA SER A 29 -4.00 -13.58 -14.97
C SER A 29 -2.50 -13.69 -15.29
N LEU A 30 -1.67 -12.76 -14.79
CA LEU A 30 -0.22 -12.80 -14.99
C LEU A 30 0.38 -14.05 -14.34
N PRO A 31 1.56 -14.55 -14.75
CA PRO A 31 2.23 -15.66 -14.05
C PRO A 31 2.48 -15.34 -12.58
N GLU A 32 2.53 -16.36 -11.71
CA GLU A 32 2.87 -16.16 -10.31
C GLU A 32 4.24 -15.50 -10.15
N GLY A 33 4.32 -14.54 -9.22
CA GLY A 33 5.55 -13.80 -8.95
C GLY A 33 5.30 -12.31 -8.71
N GLU A 34 6.41 -11.57 -8.70
CA GLU A 34 6.48 -10.15 -8.35
C GLU A 34 5.65 -9.26 -9.29
N ASN A 35 5.75 -9.47 -10.60
CA ASN A 35 5.00 -8.70 -11.60
C ASN A 35 3.49 -8.76 -11.38
N ARG A 36 2.97 -9.92 -10.95
CA ARG A 36 1.55 -10.12 -10.61
C ARG A 36 1.14 -9.25 -9.42
N GLN A 37 1.94 -9.27 -8.37
CA GLN A 37 1.72 -8.48 -7.16
C GLN A 37 1.83 -6.97 -7.44
N VAL A 38 2.81 -6.56 -8.24
CA VAL A 38 3.02 -5.16 -8.60
C VAL A 38 1.87 -4.62 -9.47
N GLY A 39 1.38 -5.42 -10.42
CA GLY A 39 0.18 -5.10 -11.20
C GLY A 39 -1.05 -4.94 -10.31
N MET A 40 -1.26 -5.88 -9.38
CA MET A 40 -2.36 -5.82 -8.41
C MET A 40 -2.30 -4.58 -7.52
N ARG A 41 -1.11 -4.28 -6.98
CA ARG A 41 -0.86 -3.08 -6.17
C ARG A 41 -1.18 -1.80 -6.94
N GLY A 42 -0.76 -1.70 -8.20
CA GLY A 42 -1.04 -0.55 -9.06
C GLY A 42 -2.53 -0.40 -9.36
N SER A 43 -3.22 -1.51 -9.67
CA SER A 43 -4.66 -1.53 -9.92
C SER A 43 -5.46 -1.07 -8.70
N LEU A 44 -5.22 -1.63 -7.50
CA LEU A 44 -5.94 -1.20 -6.29
C LEU A 44 -5.63 0.22 -5.89
N ASN A 45 -4.39 0.67 -6.05
CA ASN A 45 -4.04 2.06 -5.76
C ASN A 45 -4.86 3.04 -6.61
N SER A 46 -5.00 2.76 -7.91
CA SER A 46 -5.77 3.59 -8.82
C SER A 46 -7.27 3.49 -8.60
N TRP A 47 -7.79 2.30 -8.27
CA TRP A 47 -9.20 2.15 -7.90
C TRP A 47 -9.52 2.91 -6.62
N ALA A 48 -8.71 2.73 -5.56
CA ALA A 48 -8.90 3.44 -4.30
C ALA A 48 -8.89 4.97 -4.48
N ARG A 49 -8.05 5.49 -5.40
CA ARG A 49 -8.03 6.92 -5.76
C ARG A 49 -9.32 7.48 -6.30
N ARG A 50 -10.17 6.62 -6.85
CA ARG A 50 -11.43 6.99 -7.49
C ARG A 50 -12.63 6.64 -6.61
N ASP A 51 -12.59 5.47 -6.00
CA ASP A 51 -13.64 4.95 -5.14
C ASP A 51 -13.01 4.09 -4.02
N PRO A 52 -12.58 4.73 -2.92
CA PRO A 52 -11.98 4.02 -1.80
C PRO A 52 -12.97 3.08 -1.11
N THR A 53 -14.27 3.39 -1.13
CA THR A 53 -15.29 2.52 -0.53
C THR A 53 -15.40 1.20 -1.30
N ALA A 54 -15.62 1.25 -2.61
CA ALA A 54 -15.75 0.04 -3.42
C ALA A 54 -14.45 -0.79 -3.45
N ALA A 55 -13.29 -0.13 -3.52
CA ALA A 55 -12.00 -0.82 -3.45
C ALA A 55 -11.79 -1.52 -2.09
N GLY A 56 -12.24 -0.90 -1.00
CA GLY A 56 -12.19 -1.47 0.35
C GLY A 56 -13.12 -2.67 0.51
N GLU A 57 -14.34 -2.60 -0.03
CA GLU A 57 -15.29 -3.72 -0.06
C GLU A 57 -14.71 -4.91 -0.82
N TYR A 58 -14.12 -4.69 -2.00
CA TYR A 58 -13.46 -5.74 -2.76
C TYR A 58 -12.32 -6.41 -1.97
N LEU A 59 -11.51 -5.64 -1.24
CA LEU A 59 -10.44 -6.19 -0.39
C LEU A 59 -10.95 -7.08 0.75
N GLN A 60 -12.15 -6.84 1.26
CA GLN A 60 -12.77 -7.68 2.30
C GLN A 60 -13.19 -9.05 1.75
N GLU A 61 -13.53 -9.12 0.47
CA GLU A 61 -13.90 -10.38 -0.19
C GLU A 61 -12.69 -11.22 -0.61
N MET A 62 -11.51 -10.60 -0.69
CA MET A 62 -10.28 -11.32 -1.04
C MET A 62 -9.83 -12.26 0.09
N PRO A 63 -9.49 -13.52 -0.21
CA PRO A 63 -8.89 -14.41 0.76
C PRO A 63 -7.44 -14.00 1.07
N ALA A 64 -7.00 -14.31 2.29
CA ALA A 64 -5.61 -14.12 2.70
C ALA A 64 -4.64 -14.80 1.72
N SER A 65 -3.79 -14.00 1.08
CA SER A 65 -2.87 -14.44 0.03
C SER A 65 -1.83 -13.35 -0.24
N PRO A 66 -0.67 -13.67 -0.85
CA PRO A 66 0.29 -12.64 -1.30
C PRO A 66 -0.34 -11.60 -2.25
N MET A 67 -1.38 -12.01 -2.97
CA MET A 67 -2.14 -11.10 -3.84
C MET A 67 -2.92 -10.07 -3.04
N ARG A 68 -3.66 -10.53 -2.01
CA ARG A 68 -4.40 -9.64 -1.11
C ARG A 68 -3.44 -8.71 -0.38
N ASP A 69 -2.29 -9.19 0.06
CA ASP A 69 -1.30 -8.37 0.74
C ASP A 69 -0.77 -7.24 -0.17
N ALA A 70 -0.50 -7.54 -1.45
CA ALA A 70 -0.13 -6.54 -2.44
C ALA A 70 -1.26 -5.55 -2.77
N ALA A 71 -2.50 -6.04 -2.81
CA ALA A 71 -3.71 -5.23 -3.01
C ALA A 71 -3.92 -4.23 -1.85
N VAL A 72 -3.81 -4.72 -0.61
CA VAL A 72 -3.84 -3.93 0.62
C VAL A 72 -2.74 -2.86 0.62
N ALA A 73 -1.52 -3.21 0.21
CA ALA A 73 -0.44 -2.23 0.07
C ALA A 73 -0.82 -1.08 -0.90
N GLY A 74 -1.43 -1.41 -2.05
CA GLY A 74 -1.90 -0.42 -3.02
C GLY A 74 -2.99 0.48 -2.47
N TYR A 75 -3.94 -0.10 -1.73
CA TYR A 75 -5.06 0.59 -1.11
C TYR A 75 -4.63 1.51 0.04
N SER A 76 -3.90 0.99 1.03
CA SER A 76 -3.47 1.75 2.22
C SER A 76 -2.65 2.99 1.85
N THR A 77 -1.79 2.87 0.83
CA THR A 77 -0.93 3.98 0.36
C THR A 77 -1.71 5.11 -0.32
N HIS A 78 -2.96 4.84 -0.72
CA HIS A 78 -3.90 5.87 -1.11
C HIS A 78 -4.78 6.35 0.06
N VAL A 79 -5.43 5.44 0.77
CA VAL A 79 -6.42 5.78 1.80
C VAL A 79 -5.84 6.60 2.94
N VAL A 80 -4.52 6.56 3.16
CA VAL A 80 -3.83 7.44 4.11
C VAL A 80 -4.12 8.92 3.90
N TRP A 81 -4.39 9.33 2.65
CA TRP A 81 -4.75 10.72 2.30
C TRP A 81 -6.16 11.11 2.77
N GLU A 82 -7.01 10.14 3.06
CA GLU A 82 -8.38 10.32 3.57
C GLU A 82 -8.43 10.01 5.06
N ASP A 83 -8.12 8.78 5.44
CA ASP A 83 -8.09 8.26 6.80
C ASP A 83 -6.79 7.50 7.08
N PRO A 84 -5.81 8.14 7.74
CA PRO A 84 -4.55 7.51 8.08
C PRO A 84 -4.69 6.33 9.04
N THR A 85 -5.63 6.38 9.98
CA THR A 85 -5.83 5.31 10.96
C THR A 85 -6.38 4.06 10.27
N ALA A 86 -7.38 4.23 9.40
CA ALA A 86 -7.89 3.13 8.59
C ALA A 86 -6.80 2.54 7.69
N ALA A 87 -5.97 3.37 7.05
CA ALA A 87 -4.86 2.91 6.23
C ALA A 87 -3.85 2.05 7.02
N MET A 88 -3.57 2.41 8.28
CA MET A 88 -2.73 1.60 9.18
C MET A 88 -3.39 0.27 9.54
N SER A 89 -4.68 0.26 9.88
CA SER A 89 -5.41 -0.99 10.17
C SER A 89 -5.42 -1.95 8.97
N TRP A 90 -5.55 -1.41 7.76
CA TRP A 90 -5.39 -2.21 6.54
C TRP A 90 -3.97 -2.75 6.39
N ALA A 91 -2.94 -1.92 6.58
CA ALA A 91 -1.54 -2.36 6.53
C ALA A 91 -1.26 -3.47 7.57
N GLU A 92 -1.83 -3.37 8.77
CA GLU A 92 -1.72 -4.39 9.82
C GLU A 92 -2.38 -5.73 9.45
N SER A 93 -3.35 -5.72 8.53
CA SER A 93 -4.03 -6.93 8.04
C SER A 93 -3.22 -7.75 7.03
N ILE A 94 -2.05 -7.28 6.64
CA ILE A 94 -1.11 -8.00 5.77
C ILE A 94 -0.56 -9.22 6.51
N ALA A 95 -0.63 -10.39 5.87
CA ALA A 95 -0.25 -11.66 6.48
C ALA A 95 1.28 -11.79 6.61
N SER A 96 2.05 -11.41 5.57
CA SER A 96 3.51 -11.40 5.63
C SER A 96 4.01 -10.36 6.65
N PRO A 97 4.77 -10.75 7.69
CA PRO A 97 5.34 -9.80 8.65
C PRO A 97 6.25 -8.75 7.99
N GLU A 98 7.04 -9.16 7.01
CA GLU A 98 7.99 -8.31 6.29
C GLU A 98 7.24 -7.25 5.47
N GLN A 99 6.27 -7.68 4.67
CA GLN A 99 5.47 -6.78 3.84
C GLN A 99 4.58 -5.87 4.70
N ARG A 100 4.02 -6.39 5.79
CA ARG A 100 3.25 -5.62 6.77
C ARG A 100 4.09 -4.46 7.31
N GLN A 101 5.30 -4.74 7.79
CA GLN A 101 6.19 -3.72 8.32
C GLN A 101 6.55 -2.68 7.25
N GLU A 102 6.86 -3.12 6.02
CA GLU A 102 7.18 -2.22 4.91
C GLU A 102 6.02 -1.24 4.62
N VAL A 103 4.81 -1.77 4.47
CA VAL A 103 3.62 -0.96 4.17
C VAL A 103 3.27 -0.05 5.35
N MET A 104 3.35 -0.52 6.59
CA MET A 104 3.17 0.33 7.78
C MET A 104 4.13 1.52 7.77
N VAL A 105 5.41 1.30 7.45
CA VAL A 105 6.41 2.38 7.33
C VAL A 105 6.06 3.34 6.19
N GLU A 106 5.62 2.84 5.04
CA GLU A 106 5.21 3.66 3.89
C GLU A 106 3.99 4.53 4.21
N VAL A 107 2.96 3.95 4.82
CA VAL A 107 1.74 4.64 5.26
C VAL A 107 2.08 5.66 6.34
N ALA A 108 2.86 5.31 7.36
CA ALA A 108 3.28 6.22 8.43
C ALA A 108 4.05 7.44 7.88
N ARG A 109 4.96 7.22 6.92
CA ARG A 109 5.66 8.33 6.23
C ARG A 109 4.70 9.22 5.46
N SER A 110 3.66 8.64 4.85
CA SER A 110 2.63 9.37 4.11
C SER A 110 1.70 10.15 5.04
N TRP A 111 1.30 9.55 6.16
CA TRP A 111 0.55 10.19 7.23
C TRP A 111 1.30 11.41 7.78
N ARG A 112 2.61 11.28 8.03
CA ARG A 112 3.45 12.42 8.41
C ARG A 112 3.39 13.54 7.38
N ARG A 113 3.50 13.22 6.08
CA ARG A 113 3.43 14.22 5.00
C ARG A 113 2.07 14.94 4.94
N LYS A 114 0.98 14.27 5.30
CA LYS A 114 -0.37 14.85 5.38
C LYS A 114 -0.55 15.79 6.59
N GLY A 115 0.24 15.63 7.65
CA GLY A 115 0.19 16.46 8.86
C GLY A 115 0.54 15.71 10.14
N GLY A 116 0.48 14.38 10.13
CA GLY A 116 1.00 13.53 11.23
C GLY A 116 0.24 13.64 12.56
N GLN A 117 -0.98 14.20 12.60
CA GLN A 117 -1.78 14.19 13.83
C GLN A 117 -2.08 12.74 14.23
N GLY A 118 -1.76 12.35 15.48
CA GLY A 118 -1.92 10.98 15.98
C GLY A 118 -0.78 10.02 15.62
N LEU A 119 0.11 10.39 14.68
CA LEU A 119 1.22 9.53 14.28
C LEU A 119 2.22 9.24 15.42
N PRO A 120 2.61 10.19 16.30
CA PRO A 120 3.51 9.88 17.41
C PRO A 120 2.94 8.88 18.42
N GLU A 121 1.63 8.95 18.66
CA GLU A 121 0.92 8.01 19.54
C GLU A 121 0.89 6.61 18.91
N TRP A 122 0.52 6.52 17.63
CA TRP A 122 0.58 5.27 16.89
C TRP A 122 2.00 4.68 16.86
N LEU A 123 3.03 5.50 16.60
CA LEU A 123 4.43 5.06 16.58
C LEU A 123 4.84 4.42 17.90
N SER A 124 4.44 5.02 19.02
CA SER A 124 4.75 4.54 20.36
C SER A 124 4.14 3.15 20.64
N GLY A 125 3.00 2.84 20.03
CA GLY A 125 2.31 1.54 20.15
C GLY A 125 2.60 0.53 19.03
N SER A 126 3.30 0.94 17.97
CA SER A 126 3.46 0.13 16.75
C SER A 126 4.42 -1.07 16.88
N GLY A 127 5.26 -1.10 17.92
CA GLY A 127 6.30 -2.12 18.08
C GLY A 127 7.49 -1.98 17.11
N LEU A 128 7.52 -0.93 16.28
CA LEU A 128 8.67 -0.61 15.42
C LEU A 128 9.89 -0.22 16.25
N SER A 129 11.10 -0.54 15.79
CA SER A 129 12.33 -0.15 16.48
C SER A 129 12.47 1.38 16.54
N ALA A 130 13.20 1.88 17.56
CA ALA A 130 13.45 3.31 17.73
C ALA A 130 14.07 3.95 16.48
N ASP A 131 14.98 3.25 15.79
CA ASP A 131 15.58 3.72 14.54
C ASP A 131 14.55 3.90 13.41
N VAL A 132 13.58 2.99 13.31
CA VAL A 132 12.51 3.07 12.31
C VAL A 132 11.55 4.20 12.65
N GLN A 133 11.17 4.34 13.92
CA GLN A 133 10.32 5.45 14.38
C GLN A 133 10.99 6.81 14.10
N GLU A 134 12.29 6.95 14.41
CA GLU A 134 13.06 8.15 14.11
C GLU A 134 13.12 8.41 12.60
N SER A 135 13.36 7.39 11.77
CA SER A 135 13.34 7.50 10.31
C SER A 135 11.98 7.98 9.79
N ILE A 136 10.88 7.47 10.35
CA ILE A 136 9.52 7.90 9.99
C ILE A 136 9.28 9.34 10.41
N MET A 137 9.83 9.83 11.52
CA MET A 137 9.61 11.21 12.00
C MET A 137 10.56 12.24 11.38
N SER A 138 11.74 11.82 10.95
CA SER A 138 12.76 12.70 10.36
C SER A 138 12.37 13.22 8.97
N SER A 139 12.13 14.53 8.83
CA SER A 139 12.01 15.21 7.53
C SER A 139 13.32 15.20 6.72
N ARG A 140 14.44 14.91 7.40
CA ARG A 140 15.76 14.81 6.79
C ARG A 140 15.86 13.46 6.11
N ASP A 141 15.65 13.49 4.81
CA ASP A 141 16.29 12.55 3.89
C ASP A 141 17.75 12.46 4.35
N ARG A 142 18.17 11.30 4.86
CA ARG A 142 19.58 11.00 5.13
C ARG A 142 20.24 10.90 3.75
N ARG A 143 20.32 12.04 3.03
CA ARG A 143 21.24 12.24 1.92
C ARG A 143 22.62 12.05 2.51
N ARG A 144 23.08 10.82 2.35
CA ARG A 144 24.46 10.36 2.25
C ARG A 144 25.45 11.52 2.46
N ARG A 145 26.05 11.55 3.66
CA ARG A 145 27.45 11.95 3.77
C ARG A 145 28.29 10.70 3.55
#